data_AF-A0A7S3TG43-F1
#
_entry.id   AF-A0A7S3TG43-F1
#
_cell.length_a   1.000
_cell.length_b   1.000
_cell.length_c   1.000
_cell.angle_alpha   90.00
_cell.angle_beta   90.00
_cell.angle_gamma   90.00
#
_symmetry.space_group_name_H-M   'P 1'
#
loop_
_entity.id
_entity.type
_entity.pdbx_description
1 polymer ?
#
loop_
_entity_poly.entity_id
_entity_poly.type
_entity_poly.pdbx_seq_one_letter_code
_entity_poly.pdbx_strand_id
1 'polypeptide(L)'
;FSQKRTMMVFCAAFGLSATAELSPALPPPSLPPFAPYPCSICKEGFYLSNSSADPYDIFDKPTEHCQPCPRNATCRAGTTLESILVPPGYWRASSSSAVLYECRSLGGEKRCAGGSEAGGNGDGYCETDFIGPECQLCTDGPETRYLVGGDACKECPTFGAAMGKLVGLALGVCVACGLAAWAYSVQRQSWREKPCVGPSLRLADRAAVYYVGIGATAKIKILIGFLQMAFVLISTYSARL
;
A
#
# COMPACT_ATOMS: atom_id res chain seq x y z
N PHE A 1 -33.85 -21.86 0.79
CA PHE A 1 -32.63 -22.17 1.58
C PHE A 1 -32.11 -20.87 2.20
N SER A 2 -32.68 -20.45 3.34
CA SER A 2 -32.24 -19.25 4.05
C SER A 2 -31.95 -19.66 5.49
N GLN A 3 -30.68 -19.95 5.74
CA GLN A 3 -30.15 -20.33 7.04
C GLN A 3 -30.02 -19.05 7.88
N LYS A 4 -31.12 -18.63 8.53
CA LYS A 4 -31.09 -17.62 9.59
C LYS A 4 -30.22 -18.16 10.72
N ARG A 5 -28.92 -17.84 10.69
CA ARG A 5 -27.97 -18.16 11.75
C ARG A 5 -28.29 -17.31 12.95
N THR A 6 -28.83 -17.96 13.97
CA THR A 6 -29.08 -17.47 15.31
C THR A 6 -27.79 -16.88 15.92
N MET A 7 -27.62 -15.56 15.86
CA MET A 7 -26.63 -14.83 16.66
C MET A 7 -27.24 -14.56 18.04
N MET A 8 -27.01 -15.50 18.95
CA MET A 8 -27.27 -15.28 20.38
C MET A 8 -26.05 -14.61 20.99
N VAL A 9 -26.26 -13.46 21.65
CA VAL A 9 -25.48 -13.08 22.82
C VAL A 9 -25.65 -14.21 23.83
N PHE A 10 -24.62 -15.02 24.03
CA PHE A 10 -24.64 -16.09 25.03
C PHE A 10 -24.09 -15.53 26.34
N CYS A 11 -24.94 -14.96 27.19
CA CYS A 11 -24.72 -15.06 28.62
C CYS A 11 -25.50 -16.30 29.08
N ALA A 12 -24.82 -17.31 29.61
CA ALA A 12 -25.44 -18.53 30.15
C ALA A 12 -26.30 -18.28 31.42
N ALA A 13 -26.68 -17.02 31.69
CA ALA A 13 -27.42 -16.62 32.89
C ALA A 13 -28.92 -16.42 32.67
N PHE A 14 -29.42 -16.49 31.43
CA PHE A 14 -30.87 -16.57 31.21
C PHE A 14 -31.17 -17.63 30.17
N GLY A 15 -31.74 -18.74 30.62
CA GLY A 15 -32.55 -19.62 29.79
C GLY A 15 -33.83 -18.92 29.32
N LEU A 16 -33.71 -17.73 28.73
CA LEU A 16 -34.78 -17.05 28.00
C LEU A 16 -34.51 -17.27 26.52
N SER A 17 -34.92 -18.45 26.05
CA SER A 17 -35.44 -18.51 24.70
C SER A 17 -36.73 -17.69 24.71
N ALA A 18 -36.75 -16.55 24.02
CA ALA A 18 -38.00 -15.84 23.78
C ALA A 18 -38.83 -16.62 22.77
N THR A 19 -39.47 -17.70 23.23
CA THR A 19 -40.69 -18.23 22.63
C THR A 19 -41.84 -17.77 23.53
N ALA A 20 -42.58 -16.78 23.05
CA ALA A 20 -43.80 -16.35 23.70
C ALA A 20 -44.86 -17.45 23.56
N GLU A 21 -45.06 -18.24 24.62
CA GLU A 21 -46.32 -18.92 24.89
C GLU A 21 -46.62 -18.82 26.39
N LEU A 22 -47.79 -18.25 26.70
CA LEU A 22 -48.31 -18.09 28.06
C LEU A 22 -48.73 -19.46 28.62
N SER A 23 -48.20 -19.86 29.78
CA SER A 23 -48.97 -20.52 30.86
C SER A 23 -48.17 -20.68 32.16
N PRO A 24 -48.82 -20.73 33.34
CA PRO A 24 -48.18 -20.39 34.62
C PRO A 24 -47.78 -21.61 35.48
N ALA A 25 -46.90 -21.30 36.44
CA ALA A 25 -46.66 -21.95 37.72
C ALA A 25 -45.71 -23.16 37.76
N LEU A 26 -44.47 -22.92 38.21
CA LEU A 26 -43.68 -23.79 39.12
C LEU A 26 -42.64 -22.90 39.86
N PRO A 27 -42.29 -23.18 41.13
CA PRO A 27 -41.38 -22.35 41.94
C PRO A 27 -39.91 -22.51 41.51
N PRO A 28 -39.05 -21.49 41.72
CA PRO A 28 -37.68 -21.53 41.23
C PRO A 28 -36.78 -22.47 42.05
N PRO A 29 -35.97 -23.34 41.42
CA PRO A 29 -34.93 -24.08 42.13
C PRO A 29 -33.80 -23.14 42.56
N SER A 30 -33.27 -23.40 43.75
CA SER A 30 -32.17 -22.67 44.39
C SER A 30 -30.96 -22.53 43.47
N LEU A 31 -30.54 -21.28 43.27
CA LEU A 31 -29.42 -20.87 42.42
C LEU A 31 -28.07 -21.41 42.95
N PRO A 32 -27.25 -22.09 42.13
CA PRO A 32 -25.86 -22.40 42.47
C PRO A 32 -24.98 -21.14 42.46
N PRO A 33 -23.82 -21.17 43.15
CA PRO A 33 -22.96 -20.00 43.36
C PRO A 33 -22.41 -19.42 42.05
N PHE A 34 -22.47 -18.09 41.95
CA PHE A 34 -22.02 -17.28 40.82
C PHE A 34 -20.53 -17.53 40.50
N ALA A 35 -20.26 -18.37 39.49
CA ALA A 35 -19.03 -18.24 38.72
C ALA A 35 -19.17 -17.00 37.82
N PRO A 36 -18.16 -16.12 37.73
CA PRO A 36 -18.17 -15.02 36.77
C PRO A 36 -18.05 -15.62 35.36
N TYR A 37 -19.18 -15.85 34.70
CA TYR A 37 -19.20 -16.19 33.29
C TYR A 37 -18.71 -14.95 32.52
N PRO A 38 -17.64 -15.03 31.72
CA PRO A 38 -17.20 -13.89 30.94
C PRO A 38 -18.26 -13.61 29.86
N CYS A 39 -19.12 -12.61 30.09
CA CYS A 39 -20.04 -12.13 29.08
C CYS A 39 -19.23 -11.35 28.03
N SER A 40 -19.02 -11.99 26.88
CA SER A 40 -18.41 -11.36 25.71
C SER A 40 -19.46 -10.61 24.90
N ILE A 41 -19.14 -9.39 24.47
CA ILE A 41 -20.01 -8.52 23.67
C ILE A 41 -20.41 -9.19 22.35
N CYS A 42 -19.42 -9.67 21.59
CA CYS A 42 -19.65 -10.43 20.36
C CYS A 42 -19.32 -11.92 20.58
N LYS A 43 -20.16 -12.79 19.99
CA LYS A 43 -19.93 -14.24 19.97
C LYS A 43 -18.68 -14.58 19.15
N GLU A 44 -18.09 -15.75 19.41
CA GLU A 44 -17.05 -16.34 18.57
C GLU A 44 -17.44 -16.35 17.08
N GLY A 45 -16.47 -16.04 16.21
CA GLY A 45 -16.71 -15.86 14.77
C GLY A 45 -17.25 -14.48 14.38
N PHE A 46 -17.40 -13.56 15.34
CA PHE A 46 -17.75 -12.16 15.10
C PHE A 46 -16.77 -11.23 15.81
N TYR A 47 -16.64 -10.01 15.31
CA TYR A 47 -15.83 -8.97 15.92
C TYR A 47 -16.62 -7.67 16.07
N LEU A 48 -16.27 -6.88 17.09
CA LEU A 48 -16.83 -5.55 17.27
C LEU A 48 -16.17 -4.56 16.30
N SER A 49 -16.96 -4.01 15.37
CA SER A 49 -16.46 -3.12 14.31
C SER A 49 -16.05 -1.73 14.83
N ASN A 50 -16.77 -1.24 15.84
CA ASN A 50 -16.50 0.03 16.48
C ASN A 50 -16.45 -0.18 18.01
N SER A 51 -15.25 -0.22 18.56
CA SER A 51 -15.01 -0.34 20.01
C SER A 51 -15.40 0.90 20.81
N SER A 52 -15.64 2.03 20.13
CA SER A 52 -16.08 3.29 20.75
C SER A 52 -17.60 3.49 20.73
N ALA A 53 -18.38 2.51 20.24
CA ALA A 53 -19.83 2.59 20.26
C ALA A 53 -20.38 2.49 21.70
N ASP A 54 -21.53 3.11 21.94
CA ASP A 54 -22.17 3.09 23.25
C ASP A 54 -22.58 1.65 23.62
N PRO A 55 -22.29 1.16 24.84
CA PRO A 55 -22.64 -0.19 25.25
C PRO A 55 -24.14 -0.50 25.13
N TYR A 56 -25.03 0.46 25.41
CA TYR A 56 -26.47 0.24 25.31
C TYR A 56 -26.90 0.03 23.86
N ASP A 57 -26.35 0.79 22.92
CA ASP A 57 -26.61 0.62 21.48
C ASP A 57 -26.09 -0.73 20.97
N ILE A 58 -24.94 -1.18 21.47
CA ILE A 58 -24.39 -2.49 21.13
C ILE A 58 -25.31 -3.63 21.57
N PHE A 59 -25.94 -3.51 22.76
CA PHE A 59 -26.88 -4.52 23.26
C PHE A 59 -28.27 -4.42 22.62
N ASP A 60 -28.73 -3.22 22.25
CA ASP A 60 -30.00 -3.01 21.54
C ASP A 60 -29.91 -3.53 20.09
N LYS A 61 -28.77 -3.32 19.42
CA LYS A 61 -28.55 -3.67 18.00
C LYS A 61 -27.24 -4.42 17.77
N PRO A 62 -27.07 -5.62 18.36
CA PRO A 62 -25.82 -6.37 18.27
C PRO A 62 -25.46 -6.77 16.84
N THR A 63 -26.43 -6.93 15.94
CA THR A 63 -26.20 -7.27 14.53
C THR A 63 -25.58 -6.14 13.71
N GLU A 64 -25.70 -4.88 14.15
CA GLU A 64 -25.09 -3.73 13.46
C GLU A 64 -23.62 -3.57 13.87
N HIS A 65 -23.32 -3.86 15.14
CA HIS A 65 -22.00 -3.67 15.74
C HIS A 65 -21.09 -4.89 15.67
N CYS A 66 -21.63 -6.11 15.77
CA CYS A 66 -20.88 -7.36 15.64
C CYS A 66 -20.89 -7.85 14.19
N GLN A 67 -19.77 -7.63 13.49
CA GLN A 67 -19.61 -8.04 12.09
C GLN A 67 -18.98 -9.44 12.01
N PRO A 68 -19.28 -10.23 10.95
CA PRO A 68 -18.72 -11.55 10.79
C PRO A 68 -17.20 -11.49 10.65
N CYS A 69 -16.48 -12.44 11.25
CA CYS A 69 -15.03 -12.49 11.19
C CYS A 69 -14.53 -12.43 9.74
N PRO A 70 -13.51 -11.61 9.44
CA PRO A 70 -12.92 -11.55 8.12
C PRO A 70 -12.44 -12.93 7.65
N ARG A 71 -12.45 -13.14 6.32
CA ARG A 71 -11.91 -14.37 5.75
C ARG A 71 -10.45 -14.51 6.13
N ASN A 72 -10.05 -15.71 6.52
CA ASN A 72 -8.70 -16.04 6.97
C ASN A 72 -8.24 -15.26 8.22
N ALA A 73 -9.16 -14.85 9.09
CA ALA A 73 -8.85 -14.33 10.42
C ALA A 73 -9.42 -15.26 11.51
N THR A 74 -8.86 -15.17 12.73
CA THR A 74 -9.38 -15.92 13.88
C THR A 74 -9.98 -14.94 14.90
N CYS A 75 -11.30 -14.99 15.08
CA CYS A 75 -12.03 -14.13 16.04
C CYS A 75 -12.57 -14.98 17.20
N ARG A 76 -12.02 -14.78 18.40
CA ARG A 76 -12.53 -15.36 19.64
C ARG A 76 -13.74 -14.57 20.14
N ALA A 77 -14.42 -15.07 21.17
CA ALA A 77 -15.48 -14.34 21.83
C ALA A 77 -14.94 -13.01 22.39
N GLY A 78 -15.63 -11.90 22.09
CA GLY A 78 -15.24 -10.55 22.53
C GLY A 78 -14.09 -9.93 21.72
N THR A 79 -13.73 -10.48 20.57
CA THR A 79 -12.73 -9.87 19.68
C THR A 79 -13.21 -8.51 19.16
N THR A 80 -12.30 -7.54 19.16
CA THR A 80 -12.44 -6.20 18.56
C THR A 80 -11.55 -6.12 17.31
N LEU A 81 -11.77 -5.12 16.48
CA LEU A 81 -10.95 -4.85 15.29
C LEU A 81 -9.43 -4.90 15.58
N GLU A 82 -9.02 -4.29 16.70
CA GLU A 82 -7.62 -4.23 17.14
C GLU A 82 -7.08 -5.59 17.59
N SER A 83 -7.91 -6.39 18.25
CA SER A 83 -7.52 -7.70 18.82
C SER A 83 -7.80 -8.89 17.90
N ILE A 84 -8.22 -8.66 16.65
CA ILE A 84 -8.36 -9.72 15.65
C ILE A 84 -6.99 -10.39 15.47
N LEU A 85 -6.96 -11.73 15.61
CA LEU A 85 -5.77 -12.52 15.39
C LEU A 85 -5.61 -12.83 13.90
N VAL A 86 -4.56 -12.28 13.31
CA VAL A 86 -4.13 -12.54 11.94
C VAL A 86 -3.27 -13.81 11.93
N PRO A 87 -3.63 -14.85 11.17
CA PRO A 87 -2.81 -16.05 11.08
C PRO A 87 -1.53 -15.82 10.26
N PRO A 88 -0.51 -16.68 10.41
CA PRO A 88 0.70 -16.63 9.60
C PRO A 88 0.40 -16.67 8.10
N GLY A 89 1.20 -15.94 7.32
CA GLY A 89 1.03 -15.81 5.88
C GLY A 89 -0.04 -14.80 5.44
N TYR A 90 -0.61 -14.04 6.38
CA TYR A 90 -1.50 -12.91 6.12
C TYR A 90 -0.99 -11.63 6.80
N TRP A 91 -1.40 -10.50 6.24
CA TRP A 91 -0.97 -9.19 6.67
C TRP A 91 -2.14 -8.19 6.62
N ARG A 92 -2.16 -7.20 7.53
CA ARG A 92 -3.11 -6.09 7.48
C ARG A 92 -2.38 -4.77 7.72
N ALA A 93 -2.83 -3.72 7.04
CA ALA A 93 -2.19 -2.40 7.08
C ALA A 93 -2.29 -1.69 8.44
N SER A 94 -3.33 -1.98 9.23
CA SER A 94 -3.53 -1.39 10.54
C SER A 94 -4.36 -2.30 11.44
N SER A 95 -4.30 -2.05 12.75
CA SER A 95 -5.18 -2.66 13.75
C SER A 95 -6.64 -2.24 13.58
N SER A 96 -6.90 -1.17 12.82
CA SER A 96 -8.23 -0.66 12.50
C SER A 96 -8.79 -1.14 11.16
N SER A 97 -8.12 -2.07 10.48
CA SER A 97 -8.58 -2.63 9.22
C SER A 97 -9.06 -4.06 9.41
N ALA A 98 -10.28 -4.36 8.95
CA ALA A 98 -10.81 -5.72 8.86
C ALA A 98 -10.31 -6.48 7.63
N VAL A 99 -9.61 -5.80 6.71
CA VAL A 99 -9.15 -6.39 5.45
C VAL A 99 -7.78 -7.01 5.65
N LEU A 100 -7.70 -8.33 5.44
CA LEU A 100 -6.47 -9.10 5.43
C LEU A 100 -6.03 -9.36 3.99
N TYR A 101 -4.75 -9.18 3.74
CA TYR A 101 -4.09 -9.50 2.48
C TYR A 101 -3.26 -10.76 2.67
N GLU A 102 -3.25 -11.62 1.65
CA GLU A 102 -2.35 -12.76 1.64
C GLU A 102 -0.93 -12.27 1.38
N CYS A 103 -0.01 -12.70 2.23
CA CYS A 103 1.40 -12.37 2.10
C CYS A 103 1.96 -13.01 0.83
N ARG A 104 2.61 -12.22 -0.01
CA ARG A 104 3.28 -12.74 -1.21
C ARG A 104 4.39 -13.70 -0.80
N SER A 105 4.45 -14.85 -1.46
CA SER A 105 5.57 -15.77 -1.29
C SER A 105 6.81 -15.18 -1.99
N LEU A 106 7.86 -14.96 -1.22
CA LEU A 106 9.17 -14.53 -1.70
C LEU A 106 10.11 -15.71 -1.53
N GLY A 107 10.62 -16.27 -2.63
CA GLY A 107 11.56 -17.41 -2.56
C GLY A 107 10.92 -18.73 -2.11
N GLY A 108 9.58 -18.82 -2.11
CA GLY A 108 8.84 -20.00 -1.64
C GLY A 108 8.38 -19.92 -0.19
N GLU A 109 8.76 -18.86 0.55
CA GLU A 109 8.40 -18.66 1.96
C GLU A 109 7.52 -17.41 2.13
N LYS A 110 6.64 -17.43 3.13
CA LYS A 110 5.79 -16.30 3.51
C LYS A 110 6.35 -15.70 4.80
N ARG A 111 6.84 -14.45 4.74
CA ARG A 111 7.51 -13.74 5.84
C ARG A 111 6.57 -12.96 6.77
N CYS A 112 5.27 -13.19 6.62
CA CYS A 112 4.28 -12.64 7.52
C CYS A 112 4.08 -13.63 8.66
N ALA A 113 4.65 -13.34 9.84
CA ALA A 113 4.46 -14.10 11.05
C ALA A 113 2.99 -14.11 11.53
N GLY A 114 2.23 -13.07 11.17
CA GLY A 114 0.89 -12.86 11.70
C GLY A 114 0.94 -12.38 13.16
N GLY A 115 -0.20 -12.40 13.84
CA GLY A 115 -0.33 -11.92 15.22
C GLY A 115 -1.59 -11.07 15.45
N SER A 116 -1.71 -10.49 16.64
CA SER A 116 -2.80 -9.55 16.99
C SER A 116 -2.36 -8.09 16.95
N GLU A 117 -1.06 -7.82 16.92
CA GLU A 117 -0.52 -6.46 17.03
C GLU A 117 -0.06 -5.97 15.66
N ALA A 118 -0.58 -4.81 15.22
CA ALA A 118 -0.23 -4.27 13.92
C ALA A 118 1.11 -3.56 13.87
N GLY A 119 1.60 -3.07 15.01
CA GLY A 119 2.67 -2.08 15.02
C GLY A 119 2.30 -0.83 14.20
N GLY A 120 3.31 -0.05 13.83
CA GLY A 120 3.16 1.00 12.83
C GLY A 120 2.96 0.39 11.45
N ASN A 121 1.97 0.86 10.69
CA ASN A 121 1.73 0.48 9.29
C ASN A 121 1.66 -1.04 8.98
N GLY A 122 1.39 -1.91 9.96
CA GLY A 122 1.32 -3.36 9.74
C GLY A 122 2.62 -4.13 9.95
N ASP A 123 3.69 -3.47 10.40
CA ASP A 123 5.00 -4.08 10.62
C ASP A 123 4.99 -5.17 11.71
N GLY A 124 4.04 -5.10 12.64
CA GLY A 124 3.89 -6.10 13.71
C GLY A 124 3.50 -7.50 13.23
N TYR A 125 3.05 -7.64 11.98
CA TYR A 125 2.77 -8.95 11.37
C TYR A 125 3.96 -9.55 10.65
N CYS A 126 5.06 -8.83 10.56
CA CYS A 126 6.25 -9.25 9.84
C CYS A 126 7.17 -10.08 10.73
N GLU A 127 7.88 -10.99 10.09
CA GLU A 127 9.02 -11.68 10.71
C GLU A 127 10.16 -10.69 10.96
N THR A 128 11.10 -11.05 11.83
CA THR A 128 12.24 -10.19 12.16
C THR A 128 13.00 -9.78 10.90
N ASP A 129 13.45 -8.53 10.85
CA ASP A 129 14.20 -7.91 9.74
C ASP A 129 13.38 -7.56 8.49
N PHE A 130 12.05 -7.68 8.56
CA PHE A 130 11.14 -7.27 7.49
C PHE A 130 10.09 -6.25 7.97
N ILE A 131 9.77 -5.29 7.11
CA ILE A 131 8.77 -4.25 7.37
C ILE A 131 7.96 -3.93 6.11
N GLY A 132 6.97 -3.06 6.26
CA GLY A 132 6.18 -2.47 5.20
C GLY A 132 5.07 -3.37 4.66
N PRO A 133 4.43 -2.95 3.55
CA PRO A 133 3.31 -3.66 2.96
C PRO A 133 3.67 -5.11 2.61
N GLU A 134 2.91 -6.06 3.16
CA GLU A 134 3.13 -7.50 2.97
C GLU A 134 4.55 -7.97 3.35
N CYS A 135 5.26 -7.23 4.22
CA CYS A 135 6.61 -7.55 4.69
C CYS A 135 7.65 -7.67 3.56
N GLN A 136 7.52 -6.81 2.55
CA GLN A 136 8.38 -6.83 1.34
C GLN A 136 9.63 -5.94 1.43
N LEU A 137 9.78 -5.18 2.52
CA LEU A 137 10.91 -4.29 2.75
C LEU A 137 11.81 -4.87 3.83
N CYS A 138 13.09 -4.51 3.82
CA CYS A 138 14.08 -4.99 4.78
C CYS A 138 14.40 -3.90 5.81
N THR A 139 14.53 -4.28 7.09
CA THR A 139 14.83 -3.35 8.20
C THR A 139 16.28 -2.85 8.18
N ASP A 140 17.23 -3.69 7.76
CA ASP A 140 18.69 -3.44 7.84
C ASP A 140 19.25 -2.63 6.66
N GLY A 141 18.48 -1.70 6.12
CA GLY A 141 18.91 -0.83 5.02
C GLY A 141 18.63 0.65 5.27
N PRO A 142 19.31 1.57 4.56
CA PRO A 142 18.66 2.84 4.26
C PRO A 142 17.26 2.53 3.68
N GLU A 143 16.28 3.42 3.86
CA GLU A 143 14.85 3.33 3.44
C GLU A 143 14.63 2.92 1.96
N THR A 144 15.71 2.68 1.23
CA THR A 144 15.82 2.32 -0.16
C THR A 144 16.02 0.83 -0.41
N ARG A 145 15.98 -0.11 0.54
CA ARG A 145 16.15 -1.55 0.23
C ARG A 145 14.83 -2.31 0.09
N TYR A 146 14.66 -3.03 -1.03
CA TYR A 146 13.47 -3.83 -1.35
C TYR A 146 13.86 -5.24 -1.80
N LEU A 147 12.96 -6.21 -1.61
CA LEU A 147 13.19 -7.60 -2.01
C LEU A 147 12.83 -7.82 -3.48
N VAL A 148 13.79 -8.34 -4.27
CA VAL A 148 13.53 -8.81 -5.65
C VAL A 148 13.73 -10.31 -5.71
N GLY A 149 12.61 -11.04 -5.76
CA GLY A 149 12.65 -12.48 -6.08
C GLY A 149 13.19 -13.36 -4.98
N GLY A 150 12.73 -13.17 -3.74
CA GLY A 150 13.02 -14.09 -2.65
C GLY A 150 14.07 -13.58 -1.71
N ASP A 151 15.34 -13.64 -2.08
CA ASP A 151 16.33 -13.89 -1.02
C ASP A 151 17.31 -12.72 -0.79
N ALA A 152 17.30 -11.70 -1.66
CA ALA A 152 18.24 -10.59 -1.58
C ALA A 152 17.53 -9.23 -1.50
N CYS A 153 17.80 -8.48 -0.43
CA CYS A 153 17.48 -7.06 -0.34
C CYS A 153 18.36 -6.30 -1.34
N LYS A 154 17.74 -5.69 -2.35
CA LYS A 154 18.42 -4.84 -3.33
C LYS A 154 18.19 -3.38 -2.98
N GLU A 155 19.21 -2.57 -3.21
CA GLU A 155 19.07 -1.12 -3.14
C GLU A 155 18.22 -0.63 -4.31
N CYS A 156 17.23 0.18 -4.00
CA CYS A 156 16.53 1.04 -4.92
C CYS A 156 17.60 1.93 -5.56
N PRO A 157 17.61 2.03 -6.91
CA PRO A 157 18.51 2.94 -7.58
C PRO A 157 18.31 4.33 -6.99
N THR A 158 19.36 4.89 -6.40
CA THR A 158 19.27 6.22 -5.80
C THR A 158 18.92 7.21 -6.89
N PHE A 159 17.91 8.03 -6.60
CA PHE A 159 17.37 9.02 -7.55
C PHE A 159 18.48 9.92 -8.13
N GLY A 160 19.51 10.23 -7.32
CA GLY A 160 20.68 10.99 -7.75
C GLY A 160 21.54 10.29 -8.81
N ALA A 161 21.72 8.97 -8.74
CA ALA A 161 22.52 8.22 -9.71
C ALA A 161 21.84 8.12 -11.08
N ALA A 162 20.50 7.97 -11.10
CA ALA A 162 19.72 7.98 -12.34
C ALA A 162 19.68 9.38 -12.96
N MET A 163 19.48 10.43 -12.14
CA MET A 163 19.43 11.81 -12.61
C MET A 163 20.78 12.34 -13.08
N GLY A 164 21.88 11.95 -12.44
CA GLY A 164 23.23 12.32 -12.89
C GLY A 164 23.50 11.89 -14.33
N LYS A 165 23.00 10.71 -14.73
CA LYS A 165 23.12 10.22 -16.11
C LYS A 165 22.28 11.02 -17.10
N LEU A 166 21.04 11.37 -16.75
CA LEU A 166 20.15 12.15 -17.62
C LEU A 166 20.62 13.58 -17.79
N VAL A 167 21.01 14.25 -16.69
CA VAL A 167 21.56 15.61 -16.72
C VAL A 167 22.89 15.63 -17.47
N GLY A 168 23.75 14.65 -17.23
CA GLY A 168 25.00 14.48 -17.96
C GLY A 168 24.79 14.33 -19.47
N LEU A 169 23.80 13.53 -19.89
CA LEU A 169 23.46 13.35 -21.30
C LEU A 169 22.90 14.63 -21.92
N ALA A 170 22.00 15.33 -21.22
CA ALA A 170 21.43 16.59 -21.69
C ALA A 170 22.51 17.69 -21.85
N LEU A 171 23.39 17.85 -20.87
CA LEU A 171 24.51 18.78 -20.94
C LEU A 171 25.49 18.39 -22.06
N GLY A 172 25.79 17.10 -22.21
CA GLY A 172 26.64 16.59 -23.28
C GLY A 172 26.09 16.92 -24.67
N VAL A 173 24.79 16.75 -24.88
CA VAL A 173 24.11 17.12 -26.14
C VAL A 173 24.17 18.63 -26.36
N CYS A 174 23.89 19.46 -25.34
CA CYS A 174 23.97 20.91 -25.45
C CYS A 174 25.38 21.40 -25.82
N VAL A 175 26.42 20.85 -25.18
CA VAL A 175 27.83 21.18 -25.47
C VAL A 175 28.21 20.73 -26.88
N ALA A 176 27.82 19.53 -27.31
CA ALA A 176 28.09 19.03 -28.65
C ALA A 176 27.42 19.92 -29.73
N CYS A 177 26.15 20.31 -29.52
CA CYS A 177 25.45 21.24 -30.41
C CYS A 177 26.11 22.63 -30.43
N GLY A 178 26.54 23.13 -29.27
CA GLY A 178 27.25 24.41 -29.15
C GLY A 178 28.60 24.41 -29.87
N LEU A 179 29.39 23.35 -29.72
CA LEU A 179 30.66 23.17 -30.41
C LEU A 179 30.46 23.01 -31.93
N ALA A 180 29.44 22.26 -32.36
CA ALA A 180 29.10 22.15 -33.77
C ALA A 180 28.69 23.50 -34.37
N ALA A 181 27.88 24.29 -33.66
CA ALA A 181 27.49 25.63 -34.09
C ALA A 181 28.67 26.62 -34.10
N TRP A 182 29.56 26.54 -33.11
CA TRP A 182 30.77 27.35 -33.06
C TRP A 182 31.73 27.02 -34.20
N ALA A 183 32.04 25.72 -34.41
CA ALA A 183 32.84 25.26 -35.54
C ALA A 183 32.20 25.71 -36.86
N TYR A 184 30.88 25.57 -37.01
CA TYR A 184 30.16 26.07 -38.18
C TYR A 184 30.34 27.58 -38.39
N SER A 185 30.26 28.39 -37.32
CA SER A 185 30.41 29.85 -37.40
C SER A 185 31.83 30.30 -37.80
N VAL A 186 32.87 29.60 -37.30
CA VAL A 186 34.28 29.88 -37.63
C VAL A 186 34.62 29.37 -39.03
N GLN A 187 34.13 28.18 -39.40
CA GLN A 187 34.33 27.64 -40.75
C GLN A 187 33.54 28.40 -41.83
N ARG A 188 32.43 29.06 -41.49
CA ARG A 188 31.61 29.86 -42.42
C ARG A 188 32.40 30.99 -43.08
N GLN A 189 33.44 31.50 -42.44
CA GLN A 189 34.32 32.52 -43.04
C GLN A 189 35.28 31.95 -44.09
N SER A 190 35.65 30.66 -44.05
CA SER A 190 36.65 30.07 -44.96
C SER A 190 36.10 29.03 -45.96
N TRP A 191 34.88 28.51 -45.78
CA TRP A 191 34.33 27.40 -46.58
C TRP A 191 33.47 27.81 -47.77
N ARG A 192 33.33 29.12 -48.04
CA ARG A 192 32.57 29.64 -49.20
C ARG A 192 33.19 29.26 -50.57
N GLU A 193 34.42 28.75 -50.58
CA GLU A 193 35.15 28.42 -51.81
C GLU A 193 35.18 26.91 -52.17
N LYS A 194 34.71 26.00 -51.29
CA LYS A 194 34.82 24.54 -51.53
C LYS A 194 33.47 23.89 -51.90
N PRO A 195 33.33 23.30 -53.11
CA PRO A 195 32.05 22.77 -53.61
C PRO A 195 31.56 21.47 -52.93
N CYS A 196 32.43 20.71 -52.26
CA CYS A 196 32.12 19.37 -51.73
C CYS A 196 31.26 19.35 -50.45
N VAL A 197 30.94 20.52 -49.90
CA VAL A 197 30.40 20.70 -48.54
C VAL A 197 28.96 21.22 -48.57
N GLY A 198 28.50 21.61 -49.76
CA GLY A 198 27.11 21.96 -50.01
C GLY A 198 26.08 20.88 -49.60
N PRO A 199 26.33 19.57 -49.74
CA PRO A 199 25.32 18.55 -49.41
C PRO A 199 25.03 18.44 -47.91
N SER A 200 26.07 18.44 -47.06
CA SER A 200 25.92 18.34 -45.60
C SER A 200 25.32 19.61 -45.00
N LEU A 201 25.68 20.78 -45.54
CA LEU A 201 25.05 22.05 -45.15
C LEU A 201 23.56 22.11 -45.51
N ARG A 202 23.17 21.63 -46.69
CA ARG A 202 21.74 21.57 -47.08
C ARG A 202 20.93 20.66 -46.16
N LEU A 203 21.55 19.61 -45.64
CA LEU A 203 20.93 18.70 -44.68
C LEU A 203 20.76 19.34 -43.31
N ALA A 204 21.77 20.09 -42.83
CA ALA A 204 21.68 20.84 -41.57
C ALA A 204 20.64 21.99 -41.65
N ASP A 205 20.60 22.73 -42.75
CA ASP A 205 19.56 23.77 -42.98
C ASP A 205 18.17 23.15 -43.06
N ARG A 206 18.01 22.01 -43.74
CA ARG A 206 16.73 21.27 -43.76
C ARG A 206 16.35 20.77 -42.38
N ALA A 207 17.30 20.28 -41.59
CA ALA A 207 17.05 19.85 -40.23
C ALA A 207 16.63 21.03 -39.35
N ALA A 208 17.26 22.20 -39.48
CA ALA A 208 16.89 23.42 -38.74
C ALA A 208 15.49 23.94 -39.13
N VAL A 209 15.18 23.99 -40.43
CA VAL A 209 13.84 24.36 -40.92
C VAL A 209 12.80 23.36 -40.45
N TYR A 210 13.12 22.07 -40.46
CA TYR A 210 12.25 21.04 -39.89
C TYR A 210 12.04 21.28 -38.40
N TYR A 211 13.11 21.45 -37.61
CA TYR A 211 13.07 21.66 -36.16
C TYR A 211 12.21 22.87 -35.75
N VAL A 212 12.33 23.97 -36.50
CA VAL A 212 11.49 25.16 -36.33
C VAL A 212 10.05 24.90 -36.79
N GLY A 213 9.87 24.22 -37.93
CA GLY A 213 8.57 23.91 -38.52
C GLY A 213 7.69 22.95 -37.71
N ILE A 214 8.28 21.98 -37.00
CA ILE A 214 7.54 21.09 -36.09
C ILE A 214 7.27 21.72 -34.71
N GLY A 215 7.69 22.97 -34.47
CA GLY A 215 7.49 23.66 -33.19
C GLY A 215 8.15 22.92 -32.03
N ALA A 216 9.33 22.31 -32.27
CA ALA A 216 9.99 21.42 -31.31
C ALA A 216 10.27 22.12 -29.97
N THR A 217 10.51 23.43 -29.97
CA THR A 217 10.71 24.24 -28.75
C THR A 217 9.49 24.20 -27.82
N ALA A 218 8.27 24.30 -28.36
CA ALA A 218 7.04 24.20 -27.57
C ALA A 218 6.83 22.78 -27.05
N LYS A 219 7.06 21.77 -27.89
CA LYS A 219 6.91 20.35 -27.52
C LYS A 219 7.91 19.93 -26.44
N ILE A 220 9.16 20.39 -26.55
CA ILE A 220 10.21 20.16 -25.54
C ILE A 220 9.85 20.84 -24.22
N LYS A 221 9.34 22.08 -24.24
CA LYS A 221 8.88 22.76 -23.02
C LYS A 221 7.73 22.00 -22.33
N ILE A 222 6.78 21.47 -23.09
CA ILE A 222 5.67 20.65 -22.56
C ILE A 222 6.23 19.36 -21.94
N LEU A 223 7.16 18.69 -22.63
CA LEU A 223 7.81 17.48 -22.13
C LEU A 223 8.57 17.73 -20.82
N ILE A 224 9.30 18.84 -20.73
CA ILE A 224 10.01 19.26 -19.52
C ILE A 224 9.02 19.55 -18.38
N GLY A 225 7.93 20.27 -18.66
CA GLY A 225 6.89 20.55 -17.66
C GLY A 225 6.21 19.27 -17.14
N PHE A 226 5.94 18.32 -18.04
CA PHE A 226 5.37 17.02 -17.66
C PHE A 226 6.35 16.21 -16.80
N LEU A 227 7.64 16.21 -17.17
CA LEU A 227 8.70 15.60 -16.36
C LEU A 227 8.85 16.25 -14.98
N GLN A 228 8.71 17.57 -14.88
CA GLN A 228 8.72 18.30 -13.60
C GLN A 228 7.53 17.92 -12.71
N MET A 229 6.33 17.78 -13.27
CA MET A 229 5.15 17.37 -12.48
C MET A 229 5.23 15.90 -12.04
N ALA A 230 5.67 15.01 -12.94
CA ALA A 230 5.93 13.62 -12.58
C ALA A 230 6.97 13.51 -11.44
N PHE A 231 7.99 14.39 -11.45
CA PHE A 231 8.99 14.49 -10.39
C PHE A 231 8.40 14.88 -9.03
N VAL A 232 7.55 15.90 -8.96
CA VAL A 232 6.91 16.34 -7.72
C VAL A 232 6.00 15.25 -7.14
N LEU A 233 5.31 14.50 -8.00
CA LEU A 233 4.48 13.39 -7.55
C LEU A 233 5.33 12.26 -6.98
N ILE A 234 6.38 11.82 -7.68
CA ILE A 234 7.23 10.72 -7.21
C ILE A 234 7.94 11.07 -5.89
N SER A 235 8.39 12.31 -5.70
CA SER A 235 9.05 12.72 -4.45
C SER A 235 8.08 12.76 -3.27
N THR A 236 6.84 13.18 -3.48
CA THR A 236 5.82 13.23 -2.43
C THR A 236 5.29 11.85 -2.06
N TYR A 237 5.18 10.92 -3.01
CA TYR A 237 4.79 9.54 -2.74
C TYR A 237 5.92 8.72 -2.09
N SER A 238 7.19 9.01 -2.40
CA SER A 238 8.32 8.30 -1.78
C SER A 238 8.56 8.71 -0.33
N ALA A 239 8.10 9.89 0.10
CA ALA A 239 8.24 10.38 1.47
C ALA A 239 7.07 9.97 2.39
N ARG A 240 6.07 9.25 1.88
CA ARG A 240 4.87 8.81 2.63
C ARG A 240 4.70 7.29 2.70
N LEU A 241 5.66 6.54 2.17
CA LEU A 241 5.82 5.10 2.35
C LEU A 241 6.99 4.89 3.29
#